data_AF-A0A922EGW4-F1
#
_entry.id   AF-A0A922EGW4-F1
#
_cell.length_a   1.000
_cell.length_b   1.000
_cell.length_c   1.000
_cell.angle_alpha   90.00
_cell.angle_beta   90.00
_cell.angle_gamma   90.00
#
_symmetry.space_group_name_H-M   'P 1'
#
loop_
_entity.id
_entity.type
_entity.pdbx_description
1 polymer ?
#
loop_
_entity_poly.entity_id
_entity_poly.type
_entity_poly.pdbx_seq_one_letter_code
_entity_poly.pdbx_strand_id
1 'polypeptide(L)'
;MKCMLRTWNREVFGRVEVEIKNLEDRSTGLEVSLSCSYSSQTENELLNCEQEHLQWVYKEEVLAYQKSRVKWLFEGYANSTFFHATLRLERQNKKKLRRCN
;
A
#
# COMPACT_ATOMS: atom_id res chain seq x y z
N MET A 1 -14.95 -12.79 -11.53
CA MET A 1 -13.51 -12.39 -11.55
C MET A 1 -13.12 -11.44 -10.41
N LYS A 2 -13.78 -10.28 -10.21
CA LYS A 2 -13.46 -9.35 -9.10
C LYS A 2 -13.56 -9.95 -7.69
N CYS A 3 -14.54 -10.83 -7.45
CA CYS A 3 -14.73 -11.53 -6.19
C CYS A 3 -13.56 -12.48 -5.87
N MET A 4 -13.14 -13.31 -6.83
CA MET A 4 -11.98 -14.21 -6.69
C MET A 4 -10.69 -13.44 -6.40
N LEU A 5 -10.48 -12.28 -7.04
CA LEU A 5 -9.31 -11.43 -6.76
C LEU A 5 -9.35 -10.81 -5.36
N ARG A 6 -10.53 -10.46 -4.84
CA ARG A 6 -10.68 -9.98 -3.46
C ARG A 6 -10.42 -11.08 -2.44
N THR A 7 -10.91 -12.28 -2.71
CA THR A 7 -10.65 -13.47 -1.89
C THR A 7 -9.17 -13.80 -1.89
N TRP A 8 -8.54 -13.90 -3.07
CA TRP A 8 -7.09 -14.14 -3.20
C TRP A 8 -6.27 -13.04 -2.52
N ASN A 9 -6.64 -11.76 -2.66
CA ASN A 9 -5.93 -10.68 -1.96
C ASN A 9 -6.03 -10.84 -0.43
N ARG A 10 -7.22 -11.18 0.08
CA ARG A 10 -7.43 -11.45 1.51
C ARG A 10 -6.69 -12.71 1.99
N GLU A 11 -6.60 -13.74 1.17
CA GLU A 11 -5.95 -15.01 1.53
C GLU A 11 -4.42 -14.94 1.43
N VAL A 12 -3.88 -14.18 0.46
CA VAL A 12 -2.44 -14.13 0.17
C VAL A 12 -1.74 -12.96 0.87
N PHE A 13 -2.36 -11.77 0.88
CA PHE A 13 -1.78 -10.60 1.54
C PHE A 13 -2.37 -10.36 2.93
N GLY A 14 -3.52 -10.97 3.25
CA GLY A 14 -4.19 -10.75 4.53
C GLY A 14 -4.67 -9.31 4.70
N ARG A 15 -5.11 -9.00 5.92
CA ARG A 15 -5.19 -7.61 6.39
C ARG A 15 -3.90 -7.34 7.14
N VAL A 16 -2.88 -6.85 6.45
CA VAL A 16 -1.57 -6.53 7.05
C VAL A 16 -1.74 -5.67 8.32
N GLU A 17 -2.64 -4.70 8.26
CA GLU A 17 -3.04 -3.86 9.41
C GLU A 17 -3.55 -4.65 10.63
N VAL A 18 -4.25 -5.77 10.41
CA VAL A 18 -4.77 -6.62 11.49
C VAL A 18 -3.64 -7.45 12.12
N GLU A 19 -2.73 -7.99 11.30
CA GLU A 19 -1.62 -8.77 11.84
C GLU A 19 -0.62 -7.89 12.60
N ILE A 20 -0.33 -6.69 12.09
CA ILE A 20 0.46 -5.68 12.81
C ILE A 20 -0.18 -5.40 14.17
N LYS A 21 -1.47 -5.08 14.20
CA LYS A 21 -2.18 -4.81 15.45
C LYS A 21 -2.17 -5.99 16.42
N ASN A 22 -2.39 -7.21 15.93
CA ASN A 22 -2.35 -8.41 16.76
C ASN A 22 -0.96 -8.60 17.41
N LEU A 23 0.10 -8.30 16.66
CA LEU A 23 1.48 -8.37 17.15
C LEU A 23 1.80 -7.25 18.14
N GLU A 24 1.29 -6.03 17.94
CA GLU A 24 1.40 -4.92 18.91
C GLU A 24 0.70 -5.26 20.23
N ASP A 25 -0.53 -5.78 20.17
CA ASP A 25 -1.30 -6.21 21.34
C ASP A 25 -0.57 -7.34 22.09
N ARG A 26 0.00 -8.31 21.35
CA ARG A 26 0.79 -9.41 21.92
C ARG A 26 2.11 -8.93 22.53
N SER A 27 2.83 -8.03 21.87
CA SER A 27 4.07 -7.42 22.40
C SER A 27 3.79 -6.73 23.73
N THR A 28 2.75 -5.90 23.76
CA THR A 28 2.30 -5.20 24.97
C THR A 28 1.99 -6.19 26.11
N GLY A 29 1.28 -7.29 25.82
CA GLY A 29 0.99 -8.33 26.80
C GLY A 29 2.25 -9.02 27.35
N LEU A 30 3.23 -9.29 26.49
CA LEU A 30 4.51 -9.90 26.86
C LEU A 30 5.37 -8.95 27.70
N GLU A 31 5.42 -7.67 27.36
CA GLU A 31 6.11 -6.62 28.14
C GLU A 31 5.52 -6.49 29.55
N VAL A 32 4.18 -6.47 29.66
CA VAL A 32 3.49 -6.45 30.96
C VAL A 32 3.83 -7.71 31.76
N SER A 33 3.80 -8.89 31.13
CA SER A 33 4.17 -10.14 31.79
C SER A 33 5.61 -10.11 32.30
N LEU A 34 6.55 -9.61 31.50
CA LEU A 34 7.97 -9.52 31.86
C LEU A 34 8.20 -8.50 32.99
N SER A 35 7.44 -7.40 33.01
CA SER A 35 7.46 -6.41 34.08
C SER A 35 6.93 -6.96 35.41
N CYS A 36 5.91 -7.83 35.36
CA CYS A 36 5.39 -8.49 36.55
C CYS A 36 6.32 -9.62 37.06
N SER A 37 6.88 -10.41 36.14
CA SER A 37 7.80 -11.50 36.47
C SER A 37 8.73 -11.76 35.30
N TYR A 38 10.03 -11.57 35.53
CA TYR A 38 11.03 -11.89 34.52
C TYR A 38 11.06 -13.39 34.21
N SER A 39 11.10 -13.71 32.92
CA SER A 39 11.29 -15.06 32.39
C SER A 39 12.06 -14.97 31.09
N SER A 40 13.19 -15.68 31.00
CA SER A 40 13.99 -15.78 29.78
C SER A 40 13.18 -16.33 28.60
N GLN A 41 12.19 -17.19 28.86
CA GLN A 41 11.31 -17.68 27.81
C GLN A 41 10.43 -16.55 27.25
N THR A 42 9.81 -15.76 28.14
CA THR A 42 8.95 -14.63 27.75
C THR A 42 9.74 -13.54 27.04
N GLU A 43 10.98 -13.30 27.44
CA GLU A 43 11.89 -12.37 26.75
C GLU A 43 12.21 -12.84 25.32
N ASN A 44 12.50 -14.13 25.13
CA ASN A 44 12.70 -14.69 23.78
C ASN A 44 11.42 -14.63 22.94
N GLU A 45 10.25 -14.88 23.55
CA GLU A 45 8.95 -14.76 22.87
C GLU A 45 8.65 -13.31 22.44
N LEU A 46 9.03 -12.33 23.25
CA LEU A 46 8.94 -10.91 22.92
C LEU A 46 9.86 -10.56 21.75
N LEU A 47 11.13 -10.97 21.79
CA LEU A 47 12.08 -10.73 20.69
C LEU A 47 11.57 -11.33 19.37
N ASN A 48 11.02 -12.55 19.40
CA ASN A 48 10.43 -13.17 18.22
C ASN A 48 9.19 -12.40 17.73
N CYS A 49 8.36 -11.88 18.64
CA CYS A 49 7.19 -11.05 18.32
C CYS A 49 7.61 -9.75 17.62
N GLU A 50 8.64 -9.07 18.13
CA GLU A 50 9.17 -7.85 17.53
C GLU A 50 9.77 -8.10 16.13
N GLN A 51 10.50 -9.20 15.95
CA GLN A 51 11.02 -9.59 14.64
C GLN A 51 9.89 -9.87 13.64
N GLU A 52 8.86 -10.59 14.06
CA GLU A 52 7.67 -10.85 13.24
C GLU A 52 6.95 -9.53 12.88
N HIS A 53 6.80 -8.63 13.85
CA HIS A 53 6.21 -7.31 13.65
C HIS A 53 6.95 -6.50 12.59
N LEU A 54 8.29 -6.44 12.66
CA LEU A 54 9.11 -5.76 11.65
C LEU A 54 8.91 -6.33 10.23
N GLN A 55 8.77 -7.65 10.10
CA GLN A 55 8.50 -8.28 8.81
C GLN A 55 7.14 -7.87 8.25
N TRP A 56 6.12 -7.73 9.10
CA TRP A 56 4.79 -7.29 8.68
C TRP A 56 4.74 -5.81 8.31
N VAL A 57 5.40 -4.95 9.08
CA VAL A 57 5.56 -3.52 8.74
C VAL A 57 6.25 -3.35 7.39
N TYR A 58 7.32 -4.11 7.13
CA TYR A 58 8.00 -4.08 5.82
C TYR A 58 7.05 -4.48 4.66
N LYS A 59 6.21 -5.50 4.86
CA LYS A 59 5.20 -5.88 3.86
C LYS A 59 4.19 -4.75 3.62
N GLU A 60 3.78 -4.04 4.66
CA GLU A 60 2.88 -2.88 4.54
C GLU A 60 3.52 -1.78 3.69
N GLU A 61 4.78 -1.45 3.97
CA GLU A 61 5.53 -0.43 3.24
C GLU A 61 5.64 -0.78 1.75
N VAL A 62 5.98 -2.04 1.43
CA VAL A 62 6.04 -2.52 0.05
C VAL A 62 4.68 -2.40 -0.64
N LEU A 63 3.59 -2.75 0.04
CA LEU A 63 2.23 -2.61 -0.50
C LEU A 63 1.85 -1.14 -0.72
N ALA A 64 2.18 -0.26 0.21
CA ALA A 64 1.93 1.17 0.10
C ALA A 64 2.70 1.78 -1.09
N TYR A 65 3.96 1.39 -1.26
CA TYR A 65 4.79 1.76 -2.41
C TYR A 65 4.19 1.28 -3.74
N GLN A 66 3.75 0.03 -3.81
CA GLN A 66 3.12 -0.51 -5.03
C GLN A 66 1.83 0.24 -5.38
N LYS A 67 0.97 0.49 -4.38
CA LYS A 67 -0.29 1.24 -4.56
C LYS A 67 -0.03 2.66 -5.05
N SER A 68 0.92 3.37 -4.43
CA SER A 68 1.25 4.75 -4.81
C SER A 68 1.83 4.81 -6.23
N ARG A 69 2.71 3.87 -6.60
CA ARG A 69 3.29 3.78 -7.94
C ARG A 69 2.23 3.52 -9.01
N VAL A 70 1.31 2.58 -8.78
CA VAL A 70 0.21 2.30 -9.71
C VAL A 70 -0.69 3.52 -9.87
N LYS A 71 -1.04 4.18 -8.76
CA LYS A 71 -1.83 5.41 -8.77
C LYS A 71 -1.14 6.51 -9.58
N TRP A 72 0.14 6.77 -9.31
CA TRP A 72 0.93 7.77 -10.01
C TRP A 72 1.00 7.52 -11.52
N LEU A 73 1.25 6.27 -11.92
CA LEU A 73 1.28 5.90 -13.34
C LEU A 73 -0.07 6.12 -14.03
N PHE A 74 -1.16 5.76 -13.35
CA PHE A 74 -2.51 5.94 -13.89
C PHE A 74 -2.88 7.42 -14.02
N GLU A 75 -2.62 8.22 -12.98
CA GLU A 75 -2.86 9.67 -12.99
C GLU A 75 -1.98 10.38 -14.03
N GLY A 76 -0.71 9.97 -14.16
CA GLY A 76 0.19 10.48 -15.19
C GLY A 76 -0.31 10.16 -16.61
N TYR A 77 -0.76 8.92 -16.86
CA TYR A 77 -1.35 8.53 -18.15
C TYR A 77 -2.61 9.34 -18.47
N ALA A 78 -3.51 9.49 -17.49
CA ALA A 78 -4.71 10.31 -17.64
C ALA A 78 -4.34 11.76 -17.99
N ASN A 79 -3.32 12.32 -17.33
CA ASN A 79 -2.86 13.67 -17.58
C ASN A 79 -2.26 13.83 -19.00
N SER A 80 -1.39 12.91 -19.43
CA SER A 80 -0.83 12.92 -20.79
C SER A 80 -1.92 12.84 -21.87
N THR A 81 -2.91 11.95 -21.71
CA THR A 81 -4.02 11.85 -22.67
C THR A 81 -4.84 13.13 -22.76
N PHE A 82 -5.10 13.79 -21.62
CA PHE A 82 -5.77 15.08 -21.57
C PHE A 82 -4.99 16.15 -22.35
N PHE A 83 -3.70 16.34 -22.06
CA PHE A 83 -2.88 17.33 -22.76
C PHE A 83 -2.81 17.07 -24.26
N HIS A 84 -2.63 15.82 -24.68
CA HIS A 84 -2.62 15.47 -26.10
C HIS A 84 -3.97 15.75 -26.80
N ALA A 85 -5.09 15.48 -26.13
CA ALA A 85 -6.42 15.79 -26.64
C ALA A 85 -6.63 17.31 -26.81
N THR A 86 -6.25 18.10 -25.81
CA THR A 86 -6.33 19.57 -25.83
C THR A 86 -5.48 20.16 -26.95
N LEU A 87 -4.22 19.74 -27.08
CA LEU A 87 -3.32 20.19 -28.15
C LEU A 87 -3.85 19.82 -29.55
N ARG A 88 -4.49 18.66 -29.70
CA ARG A 88 -5.10 18.25 -30.98
C ARG A 88 -6.26 19.17 -31.36
N LEU A 89 -7.12 19.52 -30.38
CA LEU A 89 -8.24 20.44 -30.59
C LEU A 89 -7.75 21.84 -30.98
N GLU A 90 -6.76 22.39 -30.28
CA GLU A 90 -6.18 23.69 -30.61
C GLU A 90 -5.59 23.71 -32.03
N ARG A 91 -4.86 22.65 -32.41
CA ARG A 91 -4.30 22.52 -33.77
C ARG A 91 -5.40 22.46 -34.83
N GLN A 92 -6.51 21.77 -34.57
CA GLN A 92 -7.65 21.74 -35.49
C GLN A 92 -8.29 23.13 -35.63
N ASN A 93 -8.49 23.84 -34.52
CA ASN A 93 -9.06 25.19 -34.52
C ASN A 93 -8.17 26.17 -35.29
N LYS A 94 -6.84 26.13 -35.08
CA LYS A 94 -5.87 26.94 -35.86
C LYS A 94 -5.90 26.61 -37.35
N LYS A 95 -6.05 25.33 -37.74
CA LYS A 95 -6.19 24.93 -39.15
C LYS A 95 -7.48 25.43 -39.78
N LYS A 96 -8.60 25.46 -39.04
CA LYS A 96 -9.87 26.02 -39.51
C LYS A 96 -9.77 27.53 -39.73
N LEU A 97 -9.22 28.27 -38.77
CA LEU A 97 -8.97 29.72 -38.88
C LEU A 97 -8.10 30.10 -40.08
N ARG A 98 -7.06 29.31 -40.39
CA ARG A 98 -6.19 29.51 -41.57
C ARG A 98 -6.84 29.15 -42.91
N ARG A 99 -7.96 28.41 -42.91
CA ARG A 99 -8.70 28.06 -44.13
C ARG A 99 -9.83 29.04 -44.45
N CYS A 100 -10.23 29.86 -43.47
CA CYS A 100 -11.27 30.88 -43.62
C CYS A 100 -10.71 32.28 -43.92
N ASN A 101 -9.39 32.45 -43.95
CA ASN A 101 -8.69 33.61 -44.51
C ASN A 101 -8.07 33.19 -45.84
#